data_AF-A0A955B5Q7-F1
#
_entry.id   AF-A0A955B5Q7-F1
#
_cell.length_a   1.000
_cell.length_b   1.000
_cell.length_c   1.000
_cell.angle_alpha   90.00
_cell.angle_beta   90.00
_cell.angle_gamma   90.00
#
_symmetry.space_group_name_H-M   'P 1'
#
loop_
_entity.id
_entity.type
_entity.pdbx_description
1 polymer ?
#
loop_
_entity_poly.entity_id
_entity_poly.type
_entity_poly.pdbx_seq_one_letter_code
_entity_poly.pdbx_strand_id
1 'polypeptide(L)'
;DGYLATFDLDEYRAVKGGVAKKLYRYTNKRLWKRHRFTIGLRSLAEEKLGFKQGQFESELARSLAAPVAELQRFGIVCVIKQHGRMKQVHIAKKMKRKEAKEPSAPVPSLAKKLLDRGVDNAVELVQRFDAERIRDQIENFDDRTKNGNDVGPGWLRCAVENGYGFRKGFKPSRIVAEEQKVKSEKRRKAVADRAREDAELKTQQAADEEAFAEFLKFRNSLSENRRQELEDEALSKCSEFERNCVVKARRNDEIGMFHQLLWEQYIIPTLAED
;
A
#
# COMPACT_ATOMS: atom_id res chain seq x y z
N ASP A 1 7.06 15.52 -20.97
CA ASP A 1 6.95 15.08 -19.56
C ASP A 1 5.62 15.46 -18.92
N GLY A 2 4.59 14.67 -19.19
CA GLY A 2 3.26 14.83 -18.60
C GLY A 2 3.13 14.01 -17.33
N TYR A 3 3.48 14.58 -16.18
CA TYR A 3 3.22 13.96 -14.88
C TYR A 3 1.99 14.62 -14.25
N LEU A 4 0.85 13.95 -14.35
CA LEU A 4 -0.44 14.36 -13.76
C LEU A 4 -0.37 14.20 -12.23
N ALA A 5 -0.28 15.31 -11.51
CA ALA A 5 -0.60 15.32 -10.08
C ALA A 5 -2.06 14.84 -9.93
N THR A 6 -2.36 13.94 -8.98
CA THR A 6 -3.77 13.59 -8.72
C THR A 6 -4.47 14.82 -8.18
N PHE A 7 -5.24 15.44 -9.07
CA PHE A 7 -5.99 16.64 -8.79
C PHE A 7 -7.40 16.21 -8.38
N ASP A 8 -7.71 16.41 -7.10
CA ASP A 8 -9.05 16.14 -6.60
C ASP A 8 -10.01 17.21 -7.17
N LEU A 9 -10.79 16.78 -8.17
CA LEU A 9 -11.77 17.59 -8.88
C LEU A 9 -12.95 17.97 -7.98
N ASP A 10 -13.29 17.14 -6.99
CA ASP A 10 -14.42 17.37 -6.11
C ASP A 10 -14.06 18.41 -5.04
N GLU A 11 -12.86 18.31 -4.46
CA GLU A 11 -12.32 19.36 -3.59
C GLU A 11 -12.23 20.71 -4.33
N TYR A 12 -11.78 20.72 -5.59
CA TYR A 12 -11.70 21.96 -6.39
C TYR A 12 -13.07 22.57 -6.71
N ARG A 13 -14.09 21.73 -6.99
CA ARG A 13 -15.46 22.18 -7.25
C ARG A 13 -16.11 22.76 -6.00
N ALA A 14 -15.78 22.23 -4.84
CA ALA A 14 -16.30 22.69 -3.55
C ALA A 14 -15.74 24.07 -3.12
N VAL A 15 -14.56 24.47 -3.62
CA VAL A 15 -14.04 25.84 -3.41
C VAL A 15 -14.89 26.82 -4.23
N LYS A 16 -15.46 27.84 -3.58
CA LYS A 16 -16.31 28.87 -4.20
C LYS A 16 -15.52 30.06 -4.70
N GLY A 17 -14.50 30.52 -3.96
CA GLY A 17 -13.74 31.72 -4.30
C GLY A 17 -12.83 31.54 -5.54
N GLY A 18 -12.90 32.48 -6.50
CA GLY A 18 -12.02 32.43 -7.69
C GLY A 18 -10.52 32.55 -7.35
N VAL A 19 -10.18 33.38 -6.37
CA VAL A 19 -8.80 33.48 -5.84
C VAL A 19 -8.43 32.22 -5.05
N ALA A 20 -9.37 31.65 -4.28
CA ALA A 20 -9.16 30.41 -3.56
C ALA A 20 -8.93 29.22 -4.50
N LYS A 21 -9.62 29.14 -5.64
CA LYS A 21 -9.37 28.15 -6.70
C LYS A 21 -7.98 28.26 -7.30
N LYS A 22 -7.52 29.48 -7.61
CA LYS A 22 -6.15 29.73 -8.10
C LYS A 22 -5.11 29.30 -7.05
N LEU A 23 -5.35 29.64 -5.79
CA LEU A 23 -4.48 29.27 -4.67
C LEU A 23 -4.48 27.75 -4.44
N TYR A 24 -5.64 27.09 -4.50
CA TYR A 24 -5.77 25.63 -4.45
C TYR A 24 -4.97 24.95 -5.56
N ARG A 25 -5.11 25.40 -6.81
CA ARG A 25 -4.37 24.86 -7.95
C ARG A 25 -2.86 25.03 -7.78
N TYR A 26 -2.43 26.22 -7.34
CA TYR A 26 -1.02 26.50 -7.11
C TYR A 26 -0.42 25.64 -5.98
N THR A 27 -1.16 25.51 -4.88
CA THR A 27 -0.74 24.72 -3.72
C THR A 27 -0.74 23.24 -4.02
N ASN A 28 -1.78 22.70 -4.67
CA ASN A 28 -1.84 21.28 -5.05
C ASN A 28 -0.66 20.88 -5.96
N LYS A 29 -0.31 21.72 -6.95
CA LYS A 29 0.85 21.48 -7.84
C LYS A 29 2.18 21.42 -7.07
N ARG A 30 2.38 22.26 -6.06
CA ARG A 30 3.63 22.29 -5.28
C ARG A 30 3.65 21.27 -4.14
N LEU A 31 2.50 20.97 -3.57
CA LEU A 31 2.36 20.06 -2.43
C LEU A 31 2.47 18.58 -2.84
N TRP A 32 2.36 18.27 -4.14
CA TRP A 32 2.60 16.93 -4.68
C TRP A 32 3.98 16.37 -4.33
N LYS A 33 5.04 17.20 -4.45
CA LYS A 33 6.42 16.78 -4.18
C LYS A 33 6.89 17.05 -2.76
N ARG A 34 6.20 17.93 -2.01
CA ARG A 34 6.64 18.41 -0.68
C ARG A 34 5.42 18.72 0.19
N HIS A 35 5.40 18.25 1.43
CA HIS A 35 4.27 18.50 2.34
C HIS A 35 4.18 19.95 2.87
N ARG A 36 5.24 20.76 2.65
CA ARG A 36 5.34 22.14 3.10
C ARG A 36 6.23 22.96 2.16
N PHE A 37 5.89 24.22 1.94
CA PHE A 37 6.78 25.19 1.31
C PHE A 37 6.52 26.61 1.81
N THR A 38 7.48 27.50 1.55
CA THR A 38 7.41 28.92 1.91
C THR A 38 7.52 29.76 0.64
N ILE A 39 6.76 30.85 0.57
CA ILE A 39 6.82 31.82 -0.53
C ILE A 39 6.61 33.24 0.00
N GLY A 40 7.24 34.24 -0.60
CA GLY A 40 6.98 35.65 -0.27
C GLY A 40 5.52 36.04 -0.55
N LEU A 41 4.93 36.85 0.32
CA LEU A 41 3.54 37.27 0.20
C LEU A 41 3.26 38.01 -1.12
N ARG A 42 4.15 38.94 -1.48
CA ARG A 42 4.08 39.71 -2.72
C ARG A 42 4.15 38.80 -3.96
N SER A 43 5.17 37.93 -4.03
CA SER A 43 5.33 36.98 -5.14
C SER A 43 4.15 36.01 -5.26
N LEU A 44 3.55 35.59 -4.15
CA LEU A 44 2.35 34.75 -4.18
C LEU A 44 1.15 35.52 -4.74
N ALA A 45 0.90 36.74 -4.24
CA ALA A 45 -0.26 37.52 -4.60
C ALA A 45 -0.18 38.04 -6.05
N GLU A 46 0.89 38.73 -6.41
CA GLU A 46 1.02 39.39 -7.71
C GLU A 46 1.24 38.36 -8.82
N GLU A 47 2.23 37.46 -8.68
CA GLU A 47 2.59 36.55 -9.79
C GLU A 47 1.65 35.35 -9.95
N LYS A 48 1.10 34.82 -8.85
CA LYS A 48 0.38 33.52 -8.88
C LYS A 48 -1.13 33.64 -8.75
N LEU A 49 -1.60 34.68 -8.07
CA LEU A 49 -3.03 34.91 -7.87
C LEU A 49 -3.58 36.04 -8.76
N GLY A 50 -2.70 36.91 -9.25
CA GLY A 50 -3.03 37.99 -10.18
C GLY A 50 -3.58 39.22 -9.47
N PHE A 51 -3.09 39.53 -8.27
CA PHE A 51 -3.38 40.80 -7.60
C PHE A 51 -2.71 41.97 -8.32
N LYS A 52 -3.28 43.18 -8.17
CA LYS A 52 -2.73 44.40 -8.75
C LYS A 52 -1.36 44.69 -8.14
N GLN A 53 -0.39 45.05 -8.99
CA GLN A 53 0.96 45.41 -8.53
C GLN A 53 0.92 46.68 -7.69
N GLY A 54 1.83 46.76 -6.70
CA GLY A 54 2.03 47.98 -5.91
C GLY A 54 1.15 48.11 -4.66
N GLN A 55 0.32 47.11 -4.34
CA GLN A 55 -0.45 47.10 -3.09
C GLN A 55 0.45 46.94 -1.85
N PHE A 56 -0.01 47.48 -0.72
CA PHE A 56 0.67 47.28 0.56
C PHE A 56 0.55 45.82 1.01
N GLU A 57 1.61 45.28 1.64
CA GLU A 57 1.61 43.88 2.12
C GLU A 57 0.48 43.60 3.13
N SER A 58 0.02 44.62 3.85
CA SER A 58 -1.11 44.53 4.79
C SER A 58 -2.45 44.32 4.06
N GLU A 59 -2.64 44.99 2.93
CA GLU A 59 -3.85 44.84 2.10
C GLU A 59 -3.86 43.47 1.40
N LEU A 60 -2.70 43.04 0.89
CA LEU A 60 -2.53 41.71 0.31
C LEU A 60 -2.84 40.61 1.34
N ALA A 61 -2.33 40.74 2.57
CA ALA A 61 -2.62 39.80 3.65
C ALA A 61 -4.12 39.77 4.00
N ARG A 62 -4.79 40.93 4.05
CA ARG A 62 -6.23 41.03 4.33
C ARG A 62 -7.07 40.39 3.23
N SER A 63 -6.72 40.62 1.96
CA SER A 63 -7.42 40.04 0.82
C SER A 63 -7.21 38.52 0.72
N LEU A 64 -6.03 38.03 1.15
CA LEU A 64 -5.72 36.61 1.21
C LEU A 64 -6.35 35.87 2.39
N ALA A 65 -6.80 36.58 3.43
CA ALA A 65 -7.38 35.96 4.63
C ALA A 65 -8.61 35.11 4.30
N ALA A 66 -9.54 35.61 3.47
CA ALA A 66 -10.75 34.89 3.09
C ALA A 66 -10.46 33.63 2.23
N PRO A 67 -9.67 33.71 1.14
CA PRO A 67 -9.23 32.52 0.40
C PRO A 67 -8.49 31.48 1.25
N VAL A 68 -7.66 31.93 2.20
CA VAL A 68 -6.94 31.04 3.11
C VAL A 68 -7.88 30.32 4.06
N ALA A 69 -8.85 31.03 4.66
CA ALA A 69 -9.84 30.43 5.55
C ALA A 69 -10.68 29.38 4.83
N GLU A 70 -11.00 29.60 3.55
CA GLU A 70 -11.69 28.62 2.70
C GLU A 70 -10.83 27.37 2.47
N LEU A 71 -9.55 27.54 2.16
CA LEU A 71 -8.62 26.42 1.93
C LEU A 71 -8.28 25.61 3.19
N GLN A 72 -8.35 26.23 4.38
CA GLN A 72 -8.19 25.52 5.64
C GLN A 72 -9.25 24.43 5.84
N ARG A 73 -10.45 24.59 5.28
CA ARG A 73 -11.51 23.58 5.31
C ARG A 73 -11.16 22.32 4.51
N PHE A 74 -10.37 22.48 3.45
CA PHE A 74 -9.84 21.40 2.62
C PHE A 74 -8.49 20.86 3.14
N GLY A 75 -8.12 21.19 4.38
CA GLY A 75 -6.89 20.71 5.00
C GLY A 75 -5.63 21.37 4.47
N ILE A 76 -5.68 22.55 3.85
CA ILE A 76 -4.48 23.32 3.48
C ILE A 76 -4.32 24.47 4.49
N VAL A 77 -3.22 24.44 5.24
CA VAL A 77 -2.91 25.45 6.26
C VAL A 77 -1.92 26.45 5.69
N CYS A 78 -2.34 27.72 5.63
CA CYS A 78 -1.47 28.84 5.28
C CYS A 78 -1.25 29.71 6.51
N VAL A 79 0.01 29.97 6.86
CA VAL A 79 0.41 30.85 7.96
C VAL A 79 1.28 31.96 7.40
N ILE A 80 0.86 33.21 7.58
CA ILE A 80 1.66 34.38 7.20
C ILE A 80 2.57 34.69 8.39
N LYS A 81 3.89 34.59 8.21
CA LYS A 81 4.89 34.99 9.20
C LYS A 81 5.69 36.18 8.69
N GLN A 82 6.04 37.09 9.59
CA GLN A 82 6.96 38.16 9.29
C GLN A 82 8.39 37.64 9.45
N HIS A 83 9.21 37.81 8.42
CA HIS A 83 10.63 37.44 8.44
C HIS A 83 11.46 38.67 8.07
N GLY A 84 11.93 39.40 9.10
CA GLY A 84 12.59 40.69 8.91
C GLY A 84 11.62 41.76 8.39
N ARG A 85 11.99 42.42 7.28
CA ARG A 85 11.18 43.46 6.61
C ARG A 85 10.13 42.91 5.62
N MET A 86 10.06 41.59 5.40
CA MET A 86 9.18 40.97 4.40
C MET A 86 8.22 39.97 5.04
N LYS A 87 6.97 39.92 4.56
CA LYS A 87 6.01 38.87 4.94
C LYS A 87 6.15 37.64 4.05
N GLN A 88 6.25 36.46 4.67
CA GLN A 88 6.29 35.16 4.01
C GLN A 88 5.04 34.34 4.36
N VAL A 89 4.55 33.57 3.39
CA VAL A 89 3.45 32.63 3.57
C VAL A 89 4.00 31.22 3.61
N HIS A 90 3.83 30.55 4.74
CA HIS A 90 4.11 29.13 4.89
C HIS A 90 2.85 28.34 4.60
N ILE A 91 2.91 27.44 3.64
CA ILE A 91 1.78 26.61 3.23
C ILE A 91 2.13 25.15 3.49
N ALA A 92 1.23 24.43 4.15
CA ALA A 92 1.37 23.01 4.47
C ALA A 92 0.04 22.28 4.29
N LYS A 93 0.08 21.02 3.86
CA LYS A 93 -1.10 20.13 3.92
C LYS A 93 -1.24 19.61 5.34
N LYS A 94 -2.39 19.82 5.97
CA LYS A 94 -2.78 19.21 7.24
C LYS A 94 -2.85 17.71 6.97
N MET A 95 -1.81 16.99 7.39
CA MET A 95 -1.92 15.53 7.46
C MET A 95 -3.10 15.24 8.38
N LYS A 96 -4.02 14.36 7.96
CA LYS A 96 -5.02 13.79 8.87
C LYS A 96 -4.20 13.17 10.01
N ARG A 97 -4.10 13.89 11.13
CA ARG A 97 -3.68 13.30 12.39
C ARG A 97 -4.72 12.20 12.58
N LYS A 98 -4.31 10.93 12.47
CA LYS A 98 -5.16 9.79 12.84
C LYS A 98 -5.86 10.24 14.11
N GLU A 99 -7.18 10.40 14.04
CA GLU A 99 -7.97 10.69 15.20
C GLU A 99 -7.57 9.64 16.23
N ALA A 100 -7.03 10.12 17.35
CA ALA A 100 -6.72 9.29 18.48
C ALA A 100 -8.04 8.60 18.82
N LYS A 101 -8.07 7.30 18.51
CA LYS A 101 -9.15 6.40 18.86
C LYS A 101 -9.41 6.61 20.35
N GLU A 102 -10.67 6.86 20.72
CA GLU A 102 -11.09 7.04 22.11
C GLU A 102 -10.37 6.04 23.02
N PRO A 103 -9.90 6.46 24.21
CA PRO A 103 -9.09 5.63 25.08
C PRO A 103 -9.89 4.44 25.60
N SER A 104 -9.81 3.34 24.85
CA SER A 104 -10.16 1.99 25.25
C SER A 104 -9.12 1.48 26.27
N ALA A 105 -9.12 2.05 27.47
CA ALA A 105 -8.69 1.42 28.73
C ALA A 105 -8.93 2.39 29.90
N PRO A 106 -9.35 1.90 31.08
CA PRO A 106 -9.73 2.75 32.20
C PRO A 106 -8.52 3.57 32.68
N VAL A 107 -8.68 4.90 32.66
CA VAL A 107 -7.80 5.96 33.17
C VAL A 107 -7.08 5.63 34.50
N PRO A 108 -7.68 4.90 35.47
CA PRO A 108 -7.00 4.52 36.71
C PRO A 108 -5.76 3.62 36.51
N SER A 109 -5.75 2.76 35.49
CA SER A 109 -4.69 1.75 35.32
C SER A 109 -3.36 2.34 34.84
N LEU A 110 -3.41 3.37 33.99
CA LEU A 110 -2.24 4.06 33.46
C LEU A 110 -1.70 5.07 34.47
N ALA A 111 -2.58 5.80 35.15
CA ALA A 111 -2.18 6.72 36.21
C ALA A 111 -1.47 5.96 37.34
N LYS A 112 -1.96 4.78 37.73
CA LYS A 112 -1.28 3.92 38.71
C LYS A 112 0.11 3.50 38.26
N LYS A 113 0.28 3.06 37.01
CA LYS A 113 1.61 2.69 36.47
C LYS A 113 2.62 3.84 36.46
N LEU A 114 2.15 5.07 36.26
CA LEU A 114 2.98 6.28 36.34
C LEU A 114 3.33 6.62 37.79
N LEU A 115 2.37 6.52 38.72
CA LEU A 115 2.58 6.71 40.15
C LEU A 115 3.56 5.68 40.73
N ASP A 116 3.45 4.41 40.35
CA ASP A 116 4.35 3.34 40.77
C ASP A 116 5.81 3.61 40.35
N ARG A 117 6.03 4.47 39.34
CA ARG A 117 7.34 4.91 38.85
C ARG A 117 7.76 6.28 39.38
N GLY A 118 7.00 6.85 40.32
CA GLY A 118 7.31 8.11 40.99
C GLY A 118 6.85 9.38 40.27
N VAL A 119 5.93 9.29 39.30
CA VAL A 119 5.37 10.47 38.62
C VAL A 119 4.12 10.97 39.36
N ASP A 120 4.27 12.08 40.07
CA ASP A 120 3.24 12.78 40.87
C ASP A 120 2.02 13.29 40.06
N ASN A 121 2.20 13.82 38.85
CA ASN A 121 1.15 14.42 38.01
C ASN A 121 0.52 13.41 37.02
N ALA A 122 0.49 12.13 37.40
CA ALA A 122 0.05 11.03 36.57
C ALA A 122 -1.38 11.20 36.00
N VAL A 123 -2.32 11.69 36.80
CA VAL A 123 -3.73 11.87 36.38
C VAL A 123 -3.83 12.93 35.28
N GLU A 124 -3.15 14.06 35.45
CA GLU A 124 -3.12 15.15 34.46
C GLU A 124 -2.47 14.70 33.15
N LEU A 125 -1.39 13.92 33.23
CA LEU A 125 -0.71 13.39 32.05
C LEU A 125 -1.63 12.44 31.25
N VAL A 126 -2.39 11.57 31.93
CA VAL A 126 -3.32 10.64 31.27
C VAL A 126 -4.51 11.37 30.64
N GLN A 127 -4.96 12.48 31.22
CA GLN A 127 -6.02 13.30 30.62
C GLN A 127 -5.52 14.11 29.41
N ARG A 128 -4.28 14.60 29.46
CA ARG A 128 -3.72 15.50 28.45
C ARG A 128 -3.11 14.77 27.24
N PHE A 129 -2.59 13.56 27.45
CA PHE A 129 -1.84 12.82 26.42
C PHE A 129 -2.49 11.48 26.08
N ASP A 130 -2.21 11.02 24.87
CA ASP A 130 -2.71 9.75 24.35
C ASP A 130 -2.20 8.55 25.18
N ALA A 131 -3.09 7.60 25.47
CA ALA A 131 -2.78 6.41 26.27
C ALA A 131 -1.68 5.54 25.65
N GLU A 132 -1.60 5.45 24.32
CA GLU A 132 -0.54 4.71 23.60
C GLU A 132 0.80 5.38 23.83
N ARG A 133 0.85 6.72 23.72
CA ARG A 133 2.07 7.49 23.99
C ARG A 133 2.59 7.27 25.40
N ILE A 134 1.69 7.24 26.39
CA ILE A 134 2.07 7.01 27.79
C ILE A 134 2.61 5.59 27.97
N ARG A 135 1.95 4.57 27.41
CA ARG A 135 2.44 3.17 27.46
C ARG A 135 3.82 3.03 26.83
N ASP A 136 3.99 3.60 25.65
CA ASP A 136 5.25 3.57 24.92
C ASP A 136 6.40 4.20 25.73
N GLN A 137 6.16 5.34 26.39
CA GLN A 137 7.19 5.99 27.20
C GLN A 137 7.46 5.27 28.52
N ILE A 138 6.45 4.61 29.09
CA ILE A 138 6.64 3.70 30.24
C ILE A 138 7.56 2.54 29.83
N GLU A 139 7.31 1.91 28.67
CA GLU A 139 8.16 0.83 28.16
C GLU A 139 9.59 1.31 27.88
N ASN A 140 9.75 2.52 27.32
CA ASN A 140 11.05 3.14 27.10
C ASN A 140 11.80 3.41 28.41
N PHE A 141 11.09 3.86 29.45
CA PHE A 141 11.65 4.07 30.79
C PHE A 141 12.11 2.76 31.43
N ASP A 142 11.28 1.72 31.37
CA ASP A 142 11.60 0.40 31.92
C ASP A 142 12.80 -0.23 31.19
N ASP A 143 12.86 -0.14 29.86
CA ASP A 143 14.00 -0.61 29.07
C ASP A 143 15.28 0.14 29.45
N ARG A 144 15.22 1.46 29.57
CA ARG A 144 16.39 2.27 29.94
C ARG A 144 16.91 1.94 31.34
N THR A 145 16.01 1.75 32.29
CA THR A 145 16.33 1.35 33.66
C THR A 145 16.99 -0.04 33.68
N LYS A 146 16.44 -1.01 32.93
CA LYS A 146 17.03 -2.36 32.79
C LYS A 146 18.41 -2.37 32.14
N ASN A 147 18.65 -1.45 31.20
CA ASN A 147 19.94 -1.29 30.53
C ASN A 147 20.92 -0.39 31.29
N GLY A 148 20.67 -0.09 32.57
CA GLY A 148 21.59 0.63 33.46
C GLY A 148 21.69 2.13 33.20
N ASN A 149 20.72 2.75 32.52
CA ASN A 149 20.66 4.21 32.43
C ASN A 149 20.04 4.77 33.72
N ASP A 150 20.67 5.79 34.29
CA ASP A 150 20.12 6.54 35.42
C ASP A 150 19.03 7.51 34.93
N VAL A 151 17.81 6.99 34.77
CA VAL A 151 16.63 7.77 34.40
C VAL A 151 15.65 7.79 35.57
N GLY A 152 15.40 8.98 36.11
CA GLY A 152 14.46 9.19 37.21
C GLY A 152 13.02 9.49 36.76
N PRO A 153 12.08 9.65 37.70
CA PRO A 153 10.67 9.96 37.41
C PRO A 153 10.47 11.26 36.60
N GLY A 154 11.32 12.27 36.83
CA GLY A 154 11.31 13.51 36.05
C GLY A 154 11.61 13.29 34.56
N TRP A 155 12.44 12.30 34.24
CA TRP A 155 12.69 11.92 32.85
C TRP A 155 11.43 11.34 32.20
N LEU A 156 10.71 10.45 32.90
CA LEU A 156 9.47 9.85 32.37
C LEU A 156 8.39 10.91 32.11
N ARG A 157 8.25 11.89 33.01
CA ARG A 157 7.36 13.05 32.79
C ARG A 157 7.75 13.80 31.51
N CYS A 158 9.01 14.20 31.38
CA CYS A 158 9.48 14.92 30.19
C CYS A 158 9.36 14.08 28.91
N ALA A 159 9.55 12.77 28.99
CA ALA A 159 9.42 11.85 27.88
C ALA A 159 7.96 11.76 27.40
N VAL A 160 6.99 11.73 28.32
CA VAL A 160 5.56 11.80 28.00
C VAL A 160 5.21 13.15 27.38
N GLU A 161 5.68 14.27 27.92
CA GLU A 161 5.37 15.62 27.42
C GLU A 161 5.98 15.92 26.06
N ASN A 162 7.25 15.56 25.86
CA ASN A 162 8.04 15.94 24.69
C ASN A 162 8.16 14.82 23.65
N GLY A 163 7.86 13.57 24.01
CA GLY A 163 7.80 12.46 23.07
C GLY A 163 9.20 11.97 22.71
N TYR A 164 9.97 11.58 23.72
CA TYR A 164 11.34 11.16 23.52
C TYR A 164 11.43 9.89 22.66
N GLY A 165 12.49 9.83 21.86
CA GLY A 165 12.78 8.67 21.03
C GLY A 165 13.16 7.46 21.88
N PHE A 166 12.84 6.28 21.35
CA PHE A 166 13.29 5.02 21.90
C PHE A 166 14.81 4.87 21.78
N ARG A 167 15.40 4.07 22.67
CA ARG A 167 16.79 3.65 22.54
C ARG A 167 16.99 2.91 21.20
N LYS A 168 18.17 3.07 20.60
CA LYS A 168 18.54 2.34 19.39
C LYS A 168 18.38 0.82 19.61
N GLY A 169 17.57 0.17 18.79
CA GLY A 169 17.30 -1.27 18.86
C GLY A 169 16.11 -1.66 19.73
N PHE A 170 15.56 -0.76 20.55
CA PHE A 170 14.33 -1.03 21.30
C PHE A 170 13.10 -0.82 20.40
N LYS A 171 12.20 -1.80 20.39
CA LYS A 171 10.89 -1.71 19.74
C LYS A 171 9.80 -1.84 20.81
N PRO A 172 8.84 -0.90 20.87
CA PRO A 172 7.69 -1.03 21.76
C PRO A 172 6.89 -2.29 21.46
N SER A 173 6.29 -2.87 22.50
CA SER A 173 5.49 -4.09 22.44
C SER A 173 4.36 -3.98 21.42
N ARG A 174 3.77 -2.78 21.29
CA ARG A 174 2.77 -2.47 20.26
C ARG A 174 3.30 -2.68 18.85
N ILE A 175 4.48 -2.13 18.53
CA ILE A 175 5.07 -2.20 17.20
C ILE A 175 5.41 -3.66 16.86
N VAL A 176 5.96 -4.39 17.84
CA VAL A 176 6.23 -5.83 17.69
C VAL A 176 4.94 -6.61 17.45
N ALA A 177 3.87 -6.33 18.19
CA ALA A 177 2.57 -6.99 18.00
C ALA A 177 1.94 -6.69 16.65
N GLU A 178 2.05 -5.45 16.15
CA GLU A 178 1.56 -5.06 14.82
C GLU A 178 2.36 -5.75 13.71
N GLU A 179 3.70 -5.79 13.82
CA GLU A 179 4.56 -6.54 12.90
C GLU A 179 4.21 -8.04 12.88
N GLN A 180 3.95 -8.63 14.05
CA GLN A 180 3.52 -10.03 14.15
C GLN A 180 2.15 -10.28 13.50
N LYS A 181 1.17 -9.39 13.71
CA LYS A 181 -0.15 -9.49 13.07
C LYS A 181 -0.02 -9.45 11.55
N VAL A 182 0.69 -8.46 11.02
CA VAL A 182 0.93 -8.34 9.57
C VAL A 182 1.64 -9.57 9.02
N LYS A 183 2.66 -10.09 9.72
CA LYS A 183 3.37 -11.31 9.32
C LYS A 183 2.45 -12.53 9.34
N SER A 184 1.59 -12.66 10.35
CA SER A 184 0.63 -13.76 10.46
C SER A 184 -0.42 -13.72 9.35
N GLU A 185 -0.95 -12.53 9.02
CA GLU A 185 -1.90 -12.34 7.93
C GLU A 185 -1.27 -12.66 6.57
N LYS A 186 -0.05 -12.18 6.32
CA LYS A 186 0.69 -12.54 5.09
C LYS A 186 0.91 -14.04 4.97
N ARG A 187 1.26 -14.72 6.08
CA ARG A 187 1.42 -16.18 6.10
C ARG A 187 0.10 -16.89 5.80
N ARG A 188 -1.00 -16.47 6.44
CA ARG A 188 -2.33 -17.05 6.19
C ARG A 188 -2.75 -16.88 4.73
N LYS A 189 -2.50 -15.70 4.15
CA LYS A 189 -2.81 -15.43 2.76
C LYS A 189 -1.97 -16.30 1.81
N ALA A 190 -0.66 -16.39 2.04
CA ALA A 190 0.23 -17.23 1.23
C ALA A 190 -0.13 -18.73 1.30
N VAL A 191 -0.57 -19.23 2.45
CA VAL A 191 -1.05 -20.61 2.59
C VAL A 191 -2.36 -20.82 1.83
N ALA A 192 -3.28 -19.86 1.90
CA ALA A 192 -4.55 -19.92 1.17
C ALA A 192 -4.35 -19.85 -0.34
N ASP A 193 -3.43 -19.01 -0.83
CA ASP A 193 -3.12 -18.87 -2.24
C ASP A 193 -2.50 -20.17 -2.79
N ARG A 194 -1.51 -20.75 -2.08
CA ARG A 194 -0.95 -22.06 -2.46
C ARG A 194 -1.98 -23.19 -2.47
N ALA A 195 -2.87 -23.21 -1.48
CA ALA A 195 -3.92 -24.23 -1.44
C ALA A 195 -4.91 -24.11 -2.62
N ARG A 196 -5.12 -22.91 -3.16
CA ARG A 196 -5.92 -22.69 -4.37
C ARG A 196 -5.19 -23.17 -5.61
N GLU A 197 -3.91 -22.80 -5.77
CA GLU A 197 -3.07 -23.26 -6.87
C GLU A 197 -2.98 -24.80 -6.91
N ASP A 198 -2.75 -25.43 -5.76
CA ASP A 198 -2.70 -26.89 -5.65
C ASP A 198 -4.05 -27.56 -5.97
N ALA A 199 -5.17 -26.92 -5.61
CA ALA A 199 -6.50 -27.43 -5.94
C ALA A 199 -6.79 -27.31 -7.45
N GLU A 200 -6.44 -26.17 -8.07
CA GLU A 200 -6.59 -25.94 -9.50
C GLU A 200 -5.75 -26.94 -10.32
N LEU A 201 -4.49 -27.15 -9.93
CA LEU A 201 -3.61 -28.14 -10.56
C LEU A 201 -4.18 -29.56 -10.45
N LYS A 202 -4.72 -29.95 -9.28
CA LYS A 202 -5.36 -31.27 -9.13
C LYS A 202 -6.61 -31.41 -9.99
N THR A 203 -7.42 -30.36 -10.12
CA THR A 203 -8.60 -30.40 -10.98
C THR A 203 -8.23 -30.50 -12.46
N GLN A 204 -7.16 -29.82 -12.89
CA GLN A 204 -6.65 -29.92 -14.26
C GLN A 204 -6.08 -31.32 -14.52
N GLN A 205 -5.25 -31.84 -13.62
CA GLN A 205 -4.71 -33.19 -13.74
C GLN A 205 -5.80 -34.27 -13.81
N ALA A 206 -6.84 -34.17 -12.97
CA ALA A 206 -7.96 -35.10 -13.04
C ALA A 206 -8.72 -35.01 -14.37
N ALA A 207 -8.94 -33.81 -14.89
CA ALA A 207 -9.57 -33.62 -16.19
C ALA A 207 -8.71 -34.16 -17.35
N ASP A 208 -7.39 -33.93 -17.30
CA ASP A 208 -6.44 -34.44 -18.29
C ASP A 208 -6.35 -35.98 -18.24
N GLU A 209 -6.36 -36.57 -17.05
CA GLU A 209 -6.39 -38.03 -16.84
C GLU A 209 -7.70 -38.66 -17.37
N GLU A 210 -8.85 -38.02 -17.12
CA GLU A 210 -10.14 -38.44 -17.66
C GLU A 210 -10.17 -38.37 -19.19
N ALA A 211 -9.73 -37.24 -19.77
CA ALA A 211 -9.62 -37.06 -21.21
C ALA A 211 -8.70 -38.10 -21.86
N PHE A 212 -7.55 -38.38 -21.21
CA PHE A 212 -6.62 -39.40 -21.68
C PHE A 212 -7.22 -40.82 -21.61
N ALA A 213 -7.97 -41.13 -20.55
CA ALA A 213 -8.65 -42.40 -20.41
C ALA A 213 -9.74 -42.60 -21.49
N GLU A 214 -10.49 -41.55 -21.83
CA GLU A 214 -11.45 -41.56 -22.95
C GLU A 214 -10.75 -41.73 -24.30
N PHE A 215 -9.64 -41.03 -24.52
CA PHE A 215 -8.81 -41.18 -25.71
C PHE A 215 -8.33 -42.63 -25.88
N LEU A 216 -7.82 -43.25 -24.81
CA LEU A 216 -7.38 -44.65 -24.86
C LEU A 216 -8.53 -45.61 -25.18
N LYS A 217 -9.73 -45.39 -24.64
CA LYS A 217 -10.91 -46.21 -24.99
C LYS A 217 -11.25 -46.07 -26.47
N PHE A 218 -11.26 -44.84 -26.99
CA PHE A 218 -11.52 -44.59 -28.41
C PHE A 218 -10.47 -45.25 -29.30
N ARG A 219 -9.19 -45.01 -29.04
CA ARG A 219 -8.08 -45.63 -29.78
C ARG A 219 -8.21 -47.16 -29.76
N ASN A 220 -8.48 -47.74 -28.60
CA ASN A 220 -8.62 -49.19 -28.44
C ASN A 220 -9.85 -49.76 -29.15
N SER A 221 -10.89 -48.96 -29.40
CA SER A 221 -12.06 -49.38 -30.18
C SER A 221 -11.78 -49.52 -31.69
N LEU A 222 -10.78 -48.82 -32.21
CA LEU A 222 -10.36 -48.94 -33.61
C LEU A 222 -9.59 -50.25 -33.83
N SER A 223 -9.73 -50.86 -35.02
CA SER A 223 -8.93 -52.01 -35.41
C SER A 223 -7.47 -51.61 -35.63
N GLU A 224 -6.54 -52.56 -35.45
CA GLU A 224 -5.11 -52.29 -35.57
C GLU A 224 -4.73 -51.73 -36.96
N ASN A 225 -5.35 -52.26 -38.03
CA ASN A 225 -5.16 -51.74 -39.39
C ASN A 225 -5.65 -50.30 -39.52
N ARG A 226 -6.82 -49.96 -38.95
CA ARG A 226 -7.36 -48.61 -39.03
C ARG A 226 -6.54 -47.61 -38.24
N ARG A 227 -5.95 -48.02 -37.11
CA ARG A 227 -5.01 -47.19 -36.34
C ARG A 227 -3.77 -46.87 -37.16
N GLN A 228 -3.18 -47.86 -37.81
CA GLN A 228 -1.98 -47.68 -38.64
C GLN A 228 -2.24 -46.76 -39.83
N GLU A 229 -3.38 -46.90 -40.51
CA GLU A 229 -3.78 -46.00 -41.60
C GLU A 229 -3.85 -44.53 -41.14
N LEU A 230 -4.52 -44.27 -40.02
CA LEU A 230 -4.68 -42.92 -39.47
C LEU A 230 -3.35 -42.34 -38.99
N GLU A 231 -2.49 -43.17 -38.37
CA GLU A 231 -1.16 -42.78 -37.93
C GLU A 231 -0.24 -42.45 -39.14
N ASP A 232 -0.27 -43.25 -40.21
CA ASP A 232 0.51 -43.00 -41.41
C ASP A 232 0.03 -41.74 -42.16
N GLU A 233 -1.29 -41.52 -42.21
CA GLU A 233 -1.87 -40.29 -42.77
C GLU A 233 -1.43 -39.07 -41.95
N ALA A 234 -1.48 -39.14 -40.62
CA ALA A 234 -1.03 -38.06 -39.74
C ALA A 234 0.48 -37.81 -39.87
N LEU A 235 1.30 -38.85 -39.95
CA LEU A 235 2.75 -38.73 -40.16
C LEU A 235 3.08 -38.06 -41.50
N SER A 236 2.26 -38.27 -42.53
CA SER A 236 2.43 -37.60 -43.83
C SER A 236 2.21 -36.08 -43.75
N LYS A 237 1.32 -35.63 -42.85
CA LYS A 237 0.99 -34.22 -42.61
C LYS A 237 1.96 -33.54 -41.63
N CYS A 238 2.68 -34.32 -40.82
CA CYS A 238 3.64 -33.82 -39.83
C CYS A 238 4.94 -33.29 -40.45
N SER A 239 5.58 -32.34 -39.76
CA SER A 239 6.94 -31.88 -40.08
C SER A 239 7.99 -32.99 -39.86
N GLU A 240 9.16 -32.84 -40.47
CA GLU A 240 10.26 -33.82 -40.36
C GLU A 240 10.75 -33.99 -38.91
N PHE A 241 10.67 -32.93 -38.10
CA PHE A 241 11.00 -32.96 -36.69
C PHE A 241 10.01 -33.81 -35.88
N GLU A 242 8.70 -33.58 -36.06
CA GLU A 242 7.63 -34.32 -35.37
C GLU A 242 7.64 -35.80 -35.75
N ARG A 243 7.82 -36.10 -37.04
CA ARG A 243 8.00 -37.47 -37.54
C ARG A 243 9.16 -38.20 -36.84
N ASN A 244 10.32 -37.56 -36.72
CA ASN A 244 11.47 -38.15 -36.04
C ASN A 244 11.22 -38.40 -34.55
N CYS A 245 10.48 -37.52 -33.88
CA CYS A 245 10.11 -37.69 -32.47
C CYS A 245 9.14 -38.87 -32.27
N VAL A 246 8.15 -39.02 -33.14
CA VAL A 246 7.16 -40.10 -33.06
C VAL A 246 7.78 -41.46 -33.39
N VAL A 247 8.65 -41.52 -34.41
CA VAL A 247 9.39 -42.75 -34.78
C VAL A 247 10.33 -43.20 -33.65
N LYS A 248 10.96 -42.25 -32.94
CA LYS A 248 11.79 -42.55 -31.76
C LYS A 248 10.94 -43.03 -30.58
N ALA A 249 9.79 -42.43 -30.32
CA ALA A 249 8.87 -42.87 -29.27
C ALA A 249 8.38 -44.31 -29.51
N ARG A 250 8.02 -44.64 -30.77
CA ARG A 250 7.60 -45.99 -31.18
C ARG A 250 8.68 -47.05 -30.94
N ARG A 251 9.96 -46.69 -31.06
CA ARG A 251 11.09 -47.60 -30.78
C ARG A 251 11.27 -47.92 -29.29
N ASN A 252 10.79 -47.07 -28.41
CA ASN A 252 10.96 -47.21 -26.96
C ASN A 252 9.72 -47.80 -26.26
N ASP A 253 8.68 -48.21 -27.01
CA ASP A 253 7.40 -48.68 -26.47
C ASP A 253 6.69 -47.68 -25.52
N GLU A 254 7.11 -46.41 -25.58
CA GLU A 254 6.47 -45.34 -24.84
C GLU A 254 5.40 -44.70 -25.72
N ILE A 255 4.13 -44.78 -25.29
CA ILE A 255 3.09 -43.86 -25.76
C ILE A 255 3.41 -42.49 -25.12
N GLY A 256 4.45 -41.85 -25.64
CA GLY A 256 4.93 -40.58 -25.14
C GLY A 256 4.03 -39.42 -25.56
N MET A 257 4.20 -38.27 -24.91
CA MET A 257 3.51 -37.00 -25.17
C MET A 257 3.38 -36.65 -26.67
N PHE A 258 4.40 -36.99 -27.48
CA PHE A 258 4.41 -36.74 -28.93
C PHE A 258 3.43 -37.62 -29.72
N HIS A 259 3.20 -38.85 -29.27
CA HIS A 259 2.21 -39.74 -29.89
C HIS A 259 0.78 -39.27 -29.57
N GLN A 260 0.55 -38.72 -28.38
CA GLN A 260 -0.73 -38.11 -28.02
C GLN A 260 -0.98 -36.83 -28.83
N LEU A 261 0.02 -35.94 -28.94
CA LEU A 261 -0.05 -34.72 -29.77
C LEU A 261 -0.34 -35.04 -31.25
N LEU A 262 0.26 -36.10 -31.80
CA LEU A 262 -0.02 -36.55 -33.17
C LEU A 262 -1.51 -36.87 -33.35
N TRP A 263 -2.09 -37.60 -32.39
CA TRP A 263 -3.49 -37.98 -32.44
C TRP A 263 -4.42 -36.79 -32.23
N GLU A 264 -4.16 -35.94 -31.24
CA GLU A 264 -4.98 -34.76 -30.94
C GLU A 264 -4.98 -33.71 -32.06
N GLN A 265 -3.82 -33.47 -32.70
CA GLN A 265 -3.71 -32.42 -33.72
C GLN A 265 -4.08 -32.87 -35.13
N TYR A 266 -3.88 -34.15 -35.47
CA TYR A 266 -3.97 -34.59 -36.86
C TYR A 266 -4.97 -35.73 -37.11
N ILE A 267 -5.36 -36.49 -36.08
CA ILE A 267 -6.22 -37.68 -36.24
C ILE A 267 -7.63 -37.43 -35.68
N ILE A 268 -7.77 -36.85 -34.49
CA ILE A 268 -9.08 -36.52 -33.91
C ILE A 268 -9.85 -35.52 -34.77
N PRO A 269 -9.23 -34.44 -35.31
CA PRO A 269 -9.95 -33.48 -36.15
C PRO A 269 -10.43 -34.07 -37.47
N THR A 270 -9.64 -34.95 -38.11
CA THR A 270 -10.04 -35.59 -39.37
C THR A 270 -11.18 -36.59 -39.18
N LEU A 271 -11.28 -37.22 -38.01
CA LEU A 271 -12.38 -38.11 -37.65
C LEU A 271 -13.66 -37.37 -37.24
N ALA A 272 -13.60 -36.06 -36.96
CA ALA A 272 -14.76 -35.23 -36.64
C ALA A 272 -15.37 -34.56 -37.89
N GLU A 273 -14.66 -34.56 -39.02
CA GLU A 273 -15.11 -34.02 -40.30
C GLU A 273 -15.79 -35.07 -41.21
N ASP A 274 -15.64 -36.37 -40.91
CA ASP A 274 -16.32 -37.51 -41.55
C ASP A 274 -17.59 -37.95 -40.80
#